data_AF-A0A7J6TF38-F1
#
_entry.id   AF-A0A7J6TF38-F1
#
_cell.length_a   1.000
_cell.length_b   1.000
_cell.length_c   1.000
_cell.angle_alpha   90.00
_cell.angle_beta   90.00
_cell.angle_gamma   90.00
#
_symmetry.space_group_name_H-M   'P 1'
#
loop_
_entity.id
_entity.type
_entity.pdbx_description
1 polymer ?
#
loop_
_entity_poly.entity_id
_entity_poly.type
_entity_poly.pdbx_seq_one_letter_code
_entity_poly.pdbx_strand_id
1 'polypeptide(L)'
;MRVATSHPRMDPQQKTFEPEPRPDLRLANVGGFEKVKADIEDLIIRPISHREVYQNLGVSPPVGVLLHGPPGSGKTMLATAIAGELGCAWFKVSAPEIVS
;
A
#
# COMPACT_ATOMS: atom_id res chain seq x y z
N MET A 1 20.16 38.70 -4.25
CA MET A 1 20.35 37.48 -5.07
C MET A 1 19.14 36.59 -4.85
N ARG A 2 18.12 36.63 -5.73
CA ARG A 2 16.88 35.86 -5.58
C ARG A 2 17.08 34.48 -6.19
N VAL A 3 17.03 33.44 -5.37
CA VAL A 3 17.01 32.04 -5.83
C VAL A 3 15.61 31.78 -6.40
N ALA A 4 15.53 31.57 -7.71
CA ALA A 4 14.31 31.12 -8.36
C ALA A 4 14.02 29.68 -7.91
N THR A 5 13.03 29.51 -7.04
CA THR A 5 12.41 28.20 -6.81
C THR A 5 11.62 27.86 -8.07
N SER A 6 12.24 27.12 -9.00
CA SER A 6 11.55 26.50 -10.12
C SER A 6 10.50 25.55 -9.56
N HIS A 7 9.24 25.95 -9.63
CA HIS A 7 8.13 25.05 -9.41
C HIS A 7 8.20 23.97 -10.50
N PRO A 8 8.14 22.67 -10.16
CA PRO A 8 8.06 21.63 -11.18
C PRO A 8 6.83 21.91 -12.05
N ARG A 9 7.03 22.03 -13.37
CA ARG A 9 5.92 22.09 -14.33
C ARG A 9 5.25 20.74 -14.26
N MET A 10 4.05 20.69 -13.67
CA MET A 10 3.20 19.50 -13.72
C MET A 10 2.79 19.29 -15.17
N ASP A 11 3.17 18.16 -15.77
CA ASP A 11 2.76 17.83 -17.12
C ASP A 11 1.22 17.73 -17.15
N PRO A 12 0.53 18.39 -18.10
CA PRO A 12 -0.94 18.39 -18.20
C PRO A 12 -1.58 17.01 -18.40
N GLN A 13 -0.78 15.96 -18.59
CA GLN A 13 -1.21 14.58 -18.83
C GLN A 13 -1.03 13.65 -17.62
N GLN A 14 -0.63 14.15 -16.44
CA GLN A 14 -0.58 13.30 -15.25
C GLN A 14 -1.98 12.90 -14.78
N LYS A 15 -2.32 11.62 -14.96
CA LYS A 15 -3.54 11.02 -14.45
C LYS A 15 -3.54 11.10 -12.92
N THR A 16 -4.46 11.88 -12.37
CA THR A 16 -4.62 11.99 -10.91
C THR A 16 -5.45 10.81 -10.43
N PHE A 17 -4.89 10.01 -9.51
CA PHE A 17 -5.62 8.91 -8.86
C PHE A 17 -6.27 9.45 -7.59
N GLU A 18 -7.58 9.30 -7.50
CA GLU A 18 -8.32 9.66 -6.29
C GLU A 18 -8.29 8.51 -5.28
N PRO A 19 -8.24 8.81 -3.97
CA PRO A 19 -8.31 7.77 -2.96
C PRO A 19 -9.72 7.15 -2.96
N GLU A 20 -9.79 5.82 -2.97
CA GLU A 20 -11.02 5.10 -2.75
C GLU A 20 -11.44 5.17 -1.25
N PRO A 21 -12.75 5.03 -0.94
CA PRO A 21 -13.19 4.91 0.44
C PRO A 21 -12.47 3.75 1.14
N ARG A 22 -12.12 3.97 2.41
CA ARG A 22 -11.42 2.96 3.20
C ARG A 22 -12.29 1.71 3.35
N PRO A 23 -11.76 0.53 3.05
CA PRO A 23 -12.51 -0.70 3.23
C PRO A 23 -12.68 -1.03 4.71
N ASP A 24 -13.85 -1.57 5.07
CA ASP A 24 -14.15 -2.03 6.44
C ASP A 24 -13.60 -3.42 6.74
N LEU A 25 -13.20 -4.16 5.70
CA LEU A 25 -12.64 -5.51 5.83
C LEU A 25 -11.28 -5.45 6.53
N ARG A 26 -11.07 -6.29 7.55
CA ARG A 26 -9.81 -6.42 8.29
C ARG A 26 -9.19 -7.79 8.14
N LEU A 27 -7.91 -7.94 8.51
CA LEU A 27 -7.23 -9.24 8.44
C LEU A 27 -7.89 -10.30 9.31
N ALA A 28 -8.49 -9.89 10.44
CA ALA A 28 -9.26 -10.77 11.32
C ALA A 28 -10.51 -11.39 10.65
N ASN A 29 -11.04 -10.76 9.60
CA ASN A 29 -12.20 -11.28 8.87
C ASN A 29 -11.81 -12.29 7.79
N VAL A 30 -10.52 -12.42 7.47
CA VAL A 30 -10.01 -13.36 6.46
C VAL A 30 -9.66 -14.68 7.16
N GLY A 31 -10.32 -15.78 6.78
CA GLY A 31 -9.98 -17.11 7.30
C GLY A 31 -8.73 -17.70 6.62
N GLY A 32 -7.90 -18.42 7.37
CA GLY A 32 -6.68 -19.06 6.86
C GLY A 32 -5.54 -18.07 6.57
N PHE A 33 -4.54 -18.52 5.80
CA PHE A 33 -3.37 -17.71 5.41
C PHE A 33 -2.46 -17.29 6.56
N GLU A 34 -2.45 -18.03 7.66
CA GLU A 34 -1.71 -17.65 8.89
C GLU A 34 -0.25 -17.28 8.66
N LYS A 35 0.47 -18.02 7.81
CA LYS A 35 1.84 -17.68 7.43
C LYS A 35 1.91 -16.35 6.66
N VAL A 36 1.04 -16.16 5.67
CA VAL A 36 1.02 -14.96 4.83
C VAL A 36 0.59 -13.73 5.64
N LYS A 37 -0.35 -13.88 6.58
CA LYS A 37 -0.75 -12.81 7.50
C LYS A 37 0.41 -12.39 8.39
N ALA A 38 1.17 -13.35 8.94
CA ALA A 38 2.36 -13.05 9.72
C ALA A 38 3.41 -12.30 8.87
N ASP A 39 3.68 -12.78 7.64
CA ASP A 39 4.59 -12.10 6.72
C ASP A 39 4.12 -10.66 6.41
N ILE A 40 2.82 -10.46 6.18
CA ILE A 40 2.22 -9.13 5.95
C ILE A 40 2.36 -8.22 7.18
N GLU A 41 2.14 -8.75 8.37
CA GLU A 41 2.25 -7.98 9.60
C GLU A 41 3.68 -7.45 9.77
N ASP A 42 4.67 -8.30 9.55
CA ASP A 42 6.08 -7.94 9.68
C ASP A 42 6.59 -7.04 8.55
N LEU A 43 6.15 -7.28 7.32
CA LEU A 43 6.63 -6.55 6.13
C LEU A 43 5.89 -5.23 5.90
N ILE A 44 4.63 -5.11 6.30
CA ILE A 44 3.78 -3.96 5.97
C ILE A 44 3.30 -3.24 7.23
N ILE A 45 2.68 -3.97 8.16
CA ILE A 45 1.98 -3.34 9.29
C ILE A 45 2.95 -2.73 10.30
N ARG A 46 3.94 -3.50 10.76
CA ARG A 46 4.93 -3.04 11.75
C ARG A 46 5.78 -1.87 11.23
N PRO A 47 6.31 -1.88 9.99
CA PRO A 47 7.12 -0.77 9.53
C PRO A 47 6.34 0.54 9.35
N ILE A 48 5.05 0.46 9.01
CA ILE A 48 4.17 1.63 8.92
C ILE A 48 3.79 2.12 10.32
N SER A 49 3.46 1.21 11.23
CA SER A 49 2.98 1.54 12.58
C SER A 49 4.09 2.00 13.54
N HIS A 50 5.33 1.53 13.35
CA HIS A 50 6.48 1.80 14.22
C HIS A 50 7.65 2.43 13.47
N ARG A 51 7.35 3.44 12.66
CA ARG A 51 8.33 4.06 11.76
C ARG A 51 9.59 4.56 12.49
N GLU A 52 9.47 5.05 13.73
CA GLU A 52 10.61 5.52 14.51
C GLU A 52 11.62 4.41 14.82
N VAL A 53 11.15 3.18 15.06
CA VAL A 53 12.03 2.05 15.39
C VAL A 53 12.90 1.69 14.19
N TYR A 54 12.31 1.62 12.99
CA TYR A 54 13.04 1.28 11.76
C TYR A 54 14.04 2.39 11.36
N GLN A 55 13.69 3.66 11.59
CA GLN A 55 14.60 4.79 11.39
C GLN A 55 15.81 4.74 12.32
N ASN A 56 15.58 4.46 13.61
CA ASN A 56 16.65 4.40 14.61
C ASN A 56 17.60 3.21 14.40
N LEU A 57 17.08 2.09 13.90
CA LEU A 57 17.88 0.90 13.56
C LEU A 57 18.63 1.03 12.23
N GLY A 58 18.36 2.08 11.44
CA GLY A 58 18.95 2.27 10.11
C GLY A 58 18.49 1.24 9.08
N VAL A 59 17.37 0.55 9.33
CA VAL A 59 16.81 -0.48 8.45
C VAL A 59 15.73 0.16 7.58
N SER A 60 15.90 0.08 6.25
CA SER A 60 14.87 0.53 5.34
C SER A 60 13.71 -0.48 5.31
N PRO A 61 12.45 -0.03 5.43
CA PRO A 61 11.31 -0.90 5.22
C PRO A 61 11.26 -1.40 3.76
N PRO A 62 10.62 -2.55 3.52
CA PRO A 62 10.40 -3.03 2.16
C PRO A 62 9.48 -2.08 1.38
N VAL A 63 9.75 -1.92 0.08
CA VAL A 63 9.08 -0.93 -0.79
C VAL A 63 7.78 -1.45 -1.42
N GLY A 64 7.49 -2.75 -1.33
CA GLY A 64 6.25 -3.33 -1.88
C GLY A 64 6.15 -4.84 -1.70
N VAL A 65 4.94 -5.37 -1.84
CA VAL A 65 4.62 -6.80 -1.72
C VAL A 65 3.84 -7.24 -2.96
N LEU A 66 4.18 -8.41 -3.50
CA LEU A 66 3.48 -9.04 -4.62
C LEU A 66 2.69 -10.26 -4.11
N LEU A 67 1.36 -10.19 -4.21
CA LEU A 67 0.49 -11.34 -3.96
C LEU A 67 0.27 -12.11 -5.27
N HIS A 68 0.73 -13.37 -5.33
CA HIS A 68 0.57 -14.22 -6.51
C HIS A 68 -0.06 -15.59 -6.17
N GLY A 69 -0.70 -16.22 -7.15
CA GLY A 69 -1.36 -17.51 -7.00
C GLY A 69 -2.57 -17.70 -7.91
N PRO A 70 -3.19 -18.90 -7.93
CA PRO A 70 -4.33 -19.23 -8.78
C PRO A 70 -5.52 -18.24 -8.64
N PRO A 71 -6.40 -18.11 -9.65
CA PRO A 71 -7.62 -17.33 -9.51
C PRO A 71 -8.48 -17.87 -8.36
N GLY A 72 -9.14 -16.99 -7.60
CA GLY A 72 -9.97 -17.37 -6.46
C GLY A 72 -9.23 -17.59 -5.12
N SER A 73 -7.89 -17.54 -5.07
CA SER A 73 -7.14 -17.70 -3.81
C SER A 73 -7.19 -16.50 -2.84
N GLY A 74 -8.16 -15.60 -2.96
CA GLY A 74 -8.37 -14.51 -1.99
C GLY A 74 -7.36 -13.34 -2.03
N LYS A 75 -6.46 -13.26 -3.03
CA LYS A 75 -5.43 -12.20 -3.12
C LYS A 75 -5.98 -10.77 -3.03
N THR A 76 -7.01 -10.46 -3.82
CA THR A 76 -7.65 -9.14 -3.82
C THR A 76 -8.33 -8.86 -2.48
N MET A 77 -9.00 -9.86 -1.90
CA MET A 77 -9.63 -9.76 -0.59
C MET A 77 -8.59 -9.50 0.51
N LEU A 78 -7.44 -10.17 0.44
CA LEU A 78 -6.34 -9.94 1.37
C LEU A 78 -5.76 -8.53 1.24
N ALA A 79 -5.55 -8.04 0.01
CA ALA A 79 -5.10 -6.66 -0.21
C ALA A 79 -6.10 -5.62 0.36
N THR A 80 -7.39 -5.83 0.15
CA THR A 80 -8.45 -4.99 0.74
C THR A 80 -8.44 -5.05 2.27
N ALA A 81 -8.22 -6.24 2.86
CA ALA A 81 -8.13 -6.41 4.31
C ALA A 81 -6.93 -5.67 4.93
N ILE A 82 -5.77 -5.68 4.26
CA ILE A 82 -4.58 -4.93 4.68
C ILE A 82 -4.85 -3.43 4.67
N ALA A 83 -5.52 -2.94 3.63
CA ALA A 83 -5.88 -1.53 3.53
C ALA A 83 -6.82 -1.08 4.66
N GLY A 84 -7.78 -1.93 5.04
CA GLY A 84 -8.68 -1.68 6.17
C GLY A 84 -7.98 -1.71 7.53
N GLU A 85 -6.94 -2.55 7.68
CA GLU A 85 -6.14 -2.66 8.91
C GLU A 85 -5.30 -1.40 9.17
N LEU A 86 -4.66 -0.86 8.13
CA LEU A 86 -3.72 0.27 8.26
C LEU A 86 -4.42 1.63 8.45
N GLY A 87 -5.69 1.75 8.04
CA GLY A 87 -6.44 3.01 8.14
C GLY A 87 -5.88 4.17 7.30
N CYS A 88 -4.89 3.92 6.45
CA CYS A 88 -4.25 4.88 5.55
C CYS A 88 -5.14 5.21 4.32
N ALA A 89 -4.69 6.18 3.51
CA ALA A 89 -5.30 6.43 2.21
C ALA A 89 -5.13 5.19 1.30
N TRP A 90 -6.23 4.76 0.68
CA TRP A 90 -6.28 3.57 -0.16
C TRP A 90 -6.43 3.97 -1.63
N PHE A 91 -5.47 3.58 -2.46
CA PHE A 91 -5.50 3.82 -3.90
C PHE A 91 -5.53 2.46 -4.60
N LYS A 92 -6.65 2.15 -5.23
CA LYS A 92 -6.80 0.96 -6.05
C LYS A 92 -6.68 1.36 -7.51
N VAL A 93 -5.70 0.79 -8.19
CA VAL A 93 -5.43 1.07 -9.59
C VAL A 93 -5.32 -0.27 -10.31
N SER A 94 -6.16 -0.46 -11.32
CA SER A 94 -6.09 -1.60 -12.21
C SER A 94 -5.08 -1.32 -13.32
N ALA A 95 -4.30 -2.32 -13.73
CA ALA A 95 -3.29 -2.14 -14.78
C ALA A 95 -3.83 -1.52 -16.10
N PRO A 96 -5.05 -1.84 -16.58
CA PRO A 96 -5.62 -1.18 -17.75
C PRO A 96 -5.82 0.34 -17.60
N GLU A 97 -6.02 0.82 -16.37
CA GLU A 97 -6.21 2.25 -16.10
C GLU A 97 -4.92 3.05 -16.23
N ILE A 98 -3.76 2.39 -16.20
CA ILE A 98 -2.45 3.04 -16.32
C ILE A 98 -2.10 3.30 -17.79
N VAL A 99 -2.56 2.44 -18.70
CA VAL A 99 -2.21 2.46 -20.13
C VAL A 99 -3.26 3.16 -21.00
N SER A 100 -4.41 3.52 -20.45
CA SER A 100 -5.51 4.24 -21.11
C SER A 100 -5.61 5.69 -20.67
#